data_AF-A0A4S0Q1Q3-F1
#
_entry.id   AF-A0A4S0Q1Q3-F1
#
_cell.length_a   1.000
_cell.length_b   1.000
_cell.length_c   1.000
_cell.angle_alpha   90.00
_cell.angle_beta   90.00
_cell.angle_gamma   90.00
#
_symmetry.space_group_name_H-M   'P 1'
#
loop_
_entity.id
_entity.type
_entity.pdbx_description
1 polymer ?
#
loop_
_entity_poly.entity_id
_entity_poly.type
_entity_poly.pdbx_seq_one_letter_code
_entity_poly.pdbx_strand_id
1 'polypeptide(L)'
;YQLPSTCVAEDDGSLVNSGRWLQWHWAGGTPPGEAKRDTWIMAQLYLRLKELYTKEGGAFPDPIVKLNWPYADPGDPKAEERAQEINVRALAKVTET
;
A
#
# COMPACT_ATOMS: atom_id res chain seq x y z
N TYR A 1 16.59 11.64 8.22
CA TYR A 1 16.32 11.39 6.79
C TYR A 1 15.10 12.21 6.38
N GLN A 2 15.08 12.71 5.14
CA GLN A 2 13.92 13.37 4.53
C GLN A 2 13.68 12.67 3.18
N LEU A 3 12.48 12.11 2.98
CA LEU A 3 12.13 11.34 1.79
C LEU A 3 11.08 12.13 0.99
N PRO A 4 11.33 12.48 -0.28
CA PRO A 4 10.39 13.27 -1.06
C PRO A 4 9.19 12.42 -1.51
N SER A 5 7.97 12.83 -1.16
CA SER A 5 6.73 12.16 -1.53
C SER A 5 5.89 12.94 -2.54
N THR A 6 4.91 12.26 -3.13
CA THR A 6 3.89 12.85 -4.02
C THR A 6 2.91 13.74 -3.27
N CYS A 7 2.32 14.73 -3.96
CA CYS A 7 1.11 15.41 -3.51
C CYS A 7 -0.16 14.78 -4.13
N VAL A 8 -1.34 15.24 -3.71
CA VAL A 8 -2.65 14.71 -4.18
C VAL A 8 -2.82 14.75 -5.69
N ALA A 9 -2.19 15.72 -6.38
CA ALA A 9 -2.28 15.85 -7.83
C ALA A 9 -1.40 14.83 -8.59
N GLU A 10 -0.56 14.07 -7.90
CA GLU A 10 0.47 13.20 -8.48
C GLU A 10 0.22 11.71 -8.17
N ASP A 11 -0.83 11.39 -7.42
CA ASP A 11 -1.23 10.03 -7.06
C ASP A 11 -2.70 9.77 -7.45
N ASP A 12 -3.07 8.50 -7.47
CA ASP A 12 -4.43 8.01 -7.66
C ASP A 12 -4.90 7.28 -6.39
N GLY A 13 -6.21 7.31 -6.14
CA GLY A 13 -6.78 6.67 -4.97
C GLY A 13 -8.06 7.32 -4.49
N SER A 14 -8.43 6.98 -3.25
CA SER A 14 -9.67 7.45 -2.63
C SER A 14 -9.43 8.27 -1.38
N LEU A 15 -10.27 9.28 -1.18
CA LEU A 15 -10.38 10.06 0.06
C LEU A 15 -11.82 10.07 0.56
N VAL A 16 -12.00 10.14 1.88
CA VAL A 16 -13.32 10.18 2.53
C VAL A 16 -13.52 11.55 3.16
N ASN A 17 -14.57 12.26 2.73
CA ASN A 17 -14.90 13.57 3.29
C ASN A 17 -15.77 13.46 4.56
N SER A 18 -16.09 14.59 5.19
CA SER A 18 -16.96 14.66 6.37
C SER A 18 -18.39 14.15 6.13
N GLY A 19 -18.85 14.14 4.87
CA GLY A 19 -20.11 13.52 4.44
C GLY A 19 -20.04 12.00 4.30
N ARG A 20 -18.89 11.38 4.60
CA ARG A 20 -18.59 9.95 4.44
C ARG A 20 -18.64 9.48 2.98
N TRP A 21 -18.37 10.37 2.03
CA TRP A 21 -18.28 10.02 0.61
C TRP A 21 -16.88 9.51 0.28
N LEU A 22 -16.80 8.25 -0.17
CA LEU A 22 -15.59 7.69 -0.78
C LEU A 22 -15.48 8.27 -2.20
N GLN A 23 -14.48 9.10 -2.43
CA GLN A 23 -14.28 9.78 -3.71
C GLN A 23 -12.96 9.35 -4.32
N TRP A 24 -13.02 8.79 -5.52
CA TRP A 24 -11.83 8.44 -6.30
C TRP A 24 -11.28 9.66 -7.05
N HIS A 25 -9.96 9.75 -7.14
CA HIS A 25 -9.27 10.71 -8.00
C HIS A 25 -8.15 10.02 -8.80
N TRP A 26 -7.69 10.70 -9.84
CA TRP A 26 -6.61 10.26 -10.70
C TRP A 26 -5.45 11.25 -10.64
N ALA A 27 -4.24 10.75 -10.86
CA ALA A 27 -3.06 11.58 -10.98
C ALA A 27 -3.20 12.53 -12.19
N GLY A 28 -2.94 13.82 -11.98
CA GLY A 28 -2.90 14.85 -13.01
C GLY A 28 -1.50 15.07 -13.61
N GLY A 29 -0.45 14.58 -12.95
CA GLY A 29 0.93 14.70 -13.41
C GLY A 29 1.87 13.74 -12.68
N THR A 30 3.12 13.69 -13.14
CA THR A 30 4.18 12.92 -12.47
C THR A 30 4.84 13.76 -11.38
N PRO A 31 5.27 13.15 -10.26
CA PRO A 31 5.95 13.86 -9.19
C PRO A 31 7.28 14.50 -9.64
N PRO A 32 7.70 15.62 -9.01
CA PRO A 32 8.92 16.31 -9.37
C PRO A 32 10.18 15.58 -8.89
N GLY A 33 11.25 15.65 -9.68
CA GLY A 33 12.55 15.11 -9.32
C GLY A 33 12.50 13.60 -9.06
N GLU A 34 12.93 13.20 -7.87
CA GLU A 34 12.98 11.80 -7.44
C GLU A 34 11.84 11.43 -6.47
N ALA A 35 10.84 12.30 -6.32
CA ALA A 35 9.70 12.03 -5.43
C ALA A 35 8.96 10.76 -5.84
N LYS A 36 8.51 10.01 -4.83
CA LYS A 36 7.80 8.74 -4.98
C LYS A 36 6.47 8.77 -4.23
N ARG A 37 5.52 7.92 -4.64
CA ARG A 37 4.28 7.73 -3.89
C ARG A 37 4.58 7.29 -2.47
N ASP A 38 3.81 7.76 -1.48
CA ASP A 38 3.99 7.37 -0.08
C ASP A 38 3.96 5.84 0.07
N THR A 39 3.10 5.18 -0.69
CA THR A 39 2.93 3.72 -0.65
C THR A 39 4.12 2.96 -1.23
N TRP A 40 4.79 3.49 -2.25
CA TRP A 40 6.06 2.96 -2.73
C TRP A 40 7.13 3.08 -1.65
N ILE A 41 7.27 4.26 -1.03
CA ILE A 41 8.26 4.49 0.03
C ILE A 41 8.06 3.50 1.18
N MET A 42 6.81 3.33 1.64
CA MET A 42 6.48 2.40 2.72
C MET A 42 6.72 0.94 2.34
N ALA A 43 6.39 0.53 1.11
CA ALA A 43 6.67 -0.81 0.60
C ALA A 43 8.18 -1.10 0.60
N GLN A 44 8.97 -0.17 0.09
CA GLN A 44 10.43 -0.27 0.03
C GLN A 44 11.08 -0.38 1.42
N LEU A 45 10.57 0.37 2.41
CA LEU A 45 11.03 0.26 3.79
C LEU A 45 10.65 -1.10 4.40
N TYR A 46 9.40 -1.53 4.22
CA TYR A 46 8.91 -2.81 4.72
C TYR A 46 9.71 -3.99 4.16
N LEU A 47 9.93 -4.03 2.84
CA LEU A 47 10.65 -5.14 2.20
C LEU A 47 12.09 -5.26 2.70
N ARG A 48 12.81 -4.14 2.85
CA ARG A 48 14.17 -4.12 3.41
C ARG A 48 14.18 -4.57 4.87
N LEU A 49 13.22 -4.10 5.66
CA LEU A 49 13.08 -4.50 7.06
C LEU A 49 12.79 -5.99 7.19
N LYS A 50 11.85 -6.51 6.39
CA LYS A 50 11.51 -7.93 6.32
C LYS A 50 12.73 -8.78 5.95
N GLU A 51 13.50 -8.35 4.96
CA GLU A 51 14.71 -9.04 4.53
C GLU A 51 15.75 -9.12 5.65
N LEU A 52 16.01 -8.01 6.35
CA LEU A 52 16.92 -7.97 7.50
C LEU A 52 16.45 -8.92 8.61
N TYR A 53 15.18 -8.84 9.02
CA TYR A 53 14.61 -9.72 10.04
C TYR A 53 14.62 -11.20 9.64
N THR A 54 14.49 -11.50 8.35
CA THR A 54 14.55 -12.88 7.85
C THR A 54 15.97 -13.44 7.90
N LYS A 55 16.98 -12.61 7.62
CA LYS A 55 18.40 -13.03 7.57
C LYS A 55 19.06 -13.04 8.95
N GLU A 56 18.80 -12.01 9.74
CA GLU A 56 19.53 -11.74 10.99
C GLU A 56 18.72 -12.11 12.24
N GLY A 57 17.42 -12.39 12.09
CA GLY A 57 16.51 -12.51 13.21
C GLY A 57 16.24 -11.15 13.86
N GLY A 58 15.73 -11.17 15.09
CA GLY A 58 15.42 -9.96 15.83
C GLY A 58 14.43 -10.21 16.96
N ALA A 59 14.15 -9.17 17.74
CA ALA A 59 13.12 -9.23 18.76
C ALA A 59 11.74 -9.28 18.09
N PHE A 60 10.92 -10.25 18.48
CA PHE A 60 9.52 -10.40 18.03
C PHE A 60 9.37 -10.29 16.49
N PRO A 61 10.00 -11.19 15.71
CA PRO A 61 10.09 -11.07 14.25
C PRO A 61 8.79 -11.41 13.52
N ASP A 62 7.93 -12.21 14.15
CA ASP A 62 6.72 -12.78 13.55
C ASP A 62 5.80 -11.75 12.89
N PRO A 63 5.44 -10.61 13.52
CA PRO A 63 4.59 -9.60 12.89
C PRO A 63 5.19 -8.95 11.63
N ILE A 64 6.52 -8.89 11.52
CA ILE A 64 7.19 -8.29 10.37
C ILE A 64 7.24 -9.31 9.24
N VAL A 65 7.73 -10.52 9.53
CA VAL A 65 7.97 -11.55 8.51
C VAL A 65 6.67 -12.20 8.00
N LYS A 66 5.65 -12.30 8.85
CA LYS A 66 4.36 -12.95 8.54
C LYS A 66 3.26 -11.94 8.16
N LEU A 67 3.56 -10.65 8.04
CA LEU A 67 2.59 -9.67 7.52
C LEU A 67 2.13 -10.11 6.12
N ASN A 68 0.81 -10.16 5.94
CA ASN A 68 0.19 -10.43 4.65
C ASN A 68 0.44 -9.22 3.72
N TRP A 69 1.09 -9.45 2.58
CA TRP A 69 1.47 -8.41 1.63
C TRP A 69 1.17 -8.86 0.18
N PRO A 70 -0.11 -9.06 -0.17
CA PRO A 70 -0.52 -9.81 -1.36
C PRO A 70 -0.66 -8.93 -2.61
N TYR A 71 0.27 -8.01 -2.84
CA TYR A 71 0.26 -7.11 -4.00
C TYR A 71 0.97 -7.75 -5.19
N ALA A 72 0.48 -7.49 -6.41
CA ALA A 72 1.04 -8.03 -7.64
C ALA A 72 2.50 -7.60 -7.83
N ASP A 73 2.81 -6.34 -7.53
CA ASP A 73 4.17 -5.87 -7.26
C ASP A 73 4.30 -5.50 -5.78
N PRO A 74 4.96 -6.34 -4.95
CA PRO A 74 5.19 -6.04 -3.54
C PRO A 74 5.93 -4.71 -3.29
N GLY A 75 6.72 -4.24 -4.26
CA GLY A 75 7.52 -3.03 -4.15
C GLY A 75 6.80 -1.75 -4.57
N ASP A 76 5.66 -1.87 -5.26
CA ASP A 76 4.84 -0.75 -5.72
C ASP A 76 3.33 -1.08 -5.69
N PRO A 77 2.74 -1.26 -4.49
CA PRO A 77 1.32 -1.56 -4.34
C PRO A 77 0.44 -0.50 -5.01
N LYS A 78 -0.55 -0.92 -5.82
CA LYS A 78 -1.44 0.01 -6.52
C LYS A 78 -2.62 0.43 -5.66
N ALA A 79 -3.21 1.58 -5.99
CA ALA A 79 -4.33 2.11 -5.23
C ALA A 79 -5.57 1.21 -5.34
N GLU A 80 -5.80 0.62 -6.51
CA GLU A 80 -6.92 -0.29 -6.76
C GLU A 80 -6.82 -1.58 -5.95
N GLU A 81 -5.62 -2.16 -5.86
CA GLU A 81 -5.38 -3.37 -5.06
C GLU A 81 -5.70 -3.11 -3.58
N ARG A 82 -5.22 -1.98 -3.04
CA ARG A 82 -5.52 -1.56 -1.66
C ARG A 82 -7.00 -1.28 -1.45
N ALA A 83 -7.65 -0.62 -2.40
CA ALA A 83 -9.09 -0.33 -2.32
C ALA A 83 -9.92 -1.62 -2.35
N GLN A 84 -9.53 -2.62 -3.15
CA GLN A 84 -10.15 -3.94 -3.17
C GLN A 84 -9.90 -4.72 -1.88
N GLU A 85 -8.72 -4.57 -1.25
CA GLU A 85 -8.41 -5.18 0.05
C GLU A 85 -9.23 -4.58 1.20
N ILE A 86 -9.45 -3.26 1.18
CA ILE A 86 -10.34 -2.57 2.14
C ILE A 86 -11.79 -3.02 1.93
N ASN A 87 -12.16 -3.37 0.70
CA ASN A 87 -13.46 -3.92 0.38
C ASN A 87 -13.55 -5.42 0.73
N VAL A 88 -14.77 -5.96 0.69
CA VAL A 88 -15.00 -7.38 0.97
C VAL A 88 -14.71 -8.23 -0.26
N ARG A 89 -13.98 -9.33 -0.08
CA ARG A 89 -13.82 -10.40 -1.07
C ARG A 89 -14.29 -11.74 -0.52
N ALA A 90 -14.93 -12.56 -1.36
CA ALA A 90 -15.24 -13.94 -1.02
C ALA A 90 -13.98 -14.81 -1.17
N LEU A 91 -13.64 -15.58 -0.13
CA LEU A 91 -12.47 -16.49 -0.14
C LEU A 91 -12.79 -17.89 -0.70
N ALA A 92 -14.08 -18.21 -0.80
CA ALA A 92 -14.59 -19.45 -1.36
C ALA A 92 -15.94 -19.16 -2.03
N LYS A 93 -16.43 -20.13 -2.82
CA LYS A 93 -17.76 -20.04 -3.44
C LYS A 93 -18.82 -19.85 -2.35
N VAL A 94 -19.63 -18.82 -2.49
CA VAL A 94 -20.83 -18.58 -1.68
C VAL A 94 -22.02 -19.19 -2.42
N THR A 95 -22.76 -20.08 -1.76
CA THR A 95 -24.03 -20.63 -2.28
C THR A 95 -25.18 -20.00 -1.50
N GLU A 96 -26.22 -19.57 -2.20
CA GLU A 96 -27.49 -19.18 -1.58
C GLU A 96 -28.11 -20.41 -0.86
N THR A 97 -28.53 -20.24 0.39
CA THR A 97 -29.31 -21.23 1.16
C THR A 97 -30.79 -20.98 1.05
#